data_AF-A0A9E2I5Z1-F1
#
_entry.id   AF-A0A9E2I5Z1-F1
#
_cell.length_a   1.000
_cell.length_b   1.000
_cell.length_c   1.000
_cell.angle_alpha   90.00
_cell.angle_beta   90.00
_cell.angle_gamma   90.00
#
_symmetry.space_group_name_H-M   'P 1'
#
loop_
_entity.id
_entity.type
_entity.pdbx_description
1 polymer ?
#
loop_
_entity_poly.entity_id
_entity_poly.type
_entity_poly.pdbx_seq_one_letter_code
_entity_poly.pdbx_strand_id
1 'polypeptide(L)'
;MPKAKRRRFSAKYKRRILNEYEACNEPGEKGALLRREGLYSSHITTWRCQRERNEMDGLKSKKRGPNKDSQASEIVRLRQENKRLRRRLEQAELIIDVQKKVSQILGLPETKTREEN
;
A
#
# COMPACT_ATOMS: atom_id res chain seq x y z
N MET A 1 40.79 7.67 -20.62
CA MET A 1 39.57 8.34 -21.12
C MET A 1 38.81 8.95 -19.94
N PRO A 2 38.56 10.28 -19.91
CA PRO A 2 37.73 10.90 -18.86
C PRO A 2 36.27 10.39 -18.95
N LYS A 3 35.70 9.97 -17.82
CA LYS A 3 34.31 9.46 -17.74
C LYS A 3 33.32 10.62 -17.62
N ALA A 4 32.27 10.62 -18.44
CA ALA A 4 31.21 11.63 -18.38
C ALA A 4 30.52 11.63 -17.00
N LYS A 5 30.50 12.79 -16.34
CA LYS A 5 29.87 12.96 -15.02
C LYS A 5 28.39 13.31 -15.20
N ARG A 6 27.50 12.44 -14.71
CA ARG A 6 26.05 12.70 -14.74
C ARG A 6 25.68 13.86 -13.82
N ARG A 7 24.83 14.77 -14.29
CA ARG A 7 24.27 15.88 -13.49
C ARG A 7 23.45 15.31 -12.32
N ARG A 8 23.66 15.84 -11.11
CA ARG A 8 22.87 15.50 -9.91
C ARG A 8 22.03 16.71 -9.50
N PHE A 9 20.75 16.48 -9.22
CA PHE A 9 19.84 17.52 -8.77
C PHE A 9 19.61 17.42 -7.26
N SER A 10 19.84 18.51 -6.55
CA SER A 10 19.56 18.60 -5.11
C SER A 10 18.05 18.62 -4.84
N ALA A 11 17.65 18.19 -3.65
CA ALA A 11 16.25 18.23 -3.20
C ALA A 11 15.64 19.63 -3.33
N LYS A 12 16.38 20.64 -2.85
CA LYS A 12 16.01 22.06 -2.93
C LYS A 12 15.79 22.52 -4.36
N TYR A 13 16.68 22.13 -5.28
CA TYR A 13 16.54 22.46 -6.70
C TYR A 13 15.27 21.85 -7.30
N LYS A 14 15.02 20.57 -7.04
CA LYS A 14 13.81 19.90 -7.55
C LYS A 14 12.52 20.55 -7.04
N ARG A 15 12.45 20.91 -5.75
CA ARG A 15 11.28 21.62 -5.18
C ARG A 15 11.07 22.98 -5.83
N ARG A 16 12.13 23.77 -5.97
CA ARG A 16 12.06 25.09 -6.63
C ARG A 16 11.45 24.95 -8.02
N ILE A 17 11.97 24.03 -8.83
CA ILE A 17 11.49 23.82 -10.19
C ILE A 17 10.03 23.32 -10.22
N LEU A 18 9.64 22.41 -9.31
CA LEU A 18 8.26 21.96 -9.25
C LEU A 18 7.30 23.10 -8.90
N ASN A 19 7.68 23.97 -7.97
CA ASN A 19 6.88 25.13 -7.59
C ASN A 19 6.77 26.13 -8.74
N GLU A 20 7.89 26.45 -9.42
CA GLU A 20 7.89 27.31 -10.61
C GLU A 20 7.03 26.70 -11.73
N TYR A 21 7.12 25.39 -11.96
CA TYR A 21 6.33 24.69 -12.97
C TYR A 21 4.83 24.66 -12.65
N GLU A 22 4.46 24.62 -11.37
CA GLU A 22 3.07 24.71 -10.90
C GLU A 22 2.53 26.15 -10.95
N ALA A 23 3.39 27.15 -10.77
CA ALA A 23 3.03 28.56 -10.88
C ALA A 23 2.84 29.06 -12.32
N CYS A 24 3.41 28.36 -13.32
CA CYS A 24 3.21 28.69 -14.72
C CYS A 24 1.76 28.43 -15.17
N ASN A 25 1.06 29.49 -15.56
CA ASN A 25 -0.34 29.45 -15.99
C ASN A 25 -0.50 29.75 -17.49
N GLU A 26 0.44 30.46 -18.10
CA GLU A 26 0.33 30.81 -19.51
C GLU A 26 0.72 29.66 -20.45
N PRO A 27 0.11 29.58 -21.64
CA PRO A 27 0.51 28.63 -22.67
C PRO A 27 2.00 28.80 -23.02
N GLY A 28 2.77 27.71 -22.89
CA GLY A 28 4.18 27.68 -23.29
C GLY A 28 5.20 28.11 -22.22
N GLU A 29 4.78 28.73 -21.11
CA GLU A 29 5.67 29.08 -19.98
C GLU A 29 6.36 27.85 -19.39
N LYS A 30 5.59 26.77 -19.20
CA LYS A 30 6.13 25.47 -18.75
C LYS A 30 7.23 24.96 -19.68
N GLY A 31 7.05 25.10 -20.99
CA GLY A 31 8.05 24.72 -21.98
C GLY A 31 9.28 25.62 -21.95
N ALA A 32 9.10 26.94 -21.75
CA ALA A 32 10.18 27.90 -21.64
C ALA A 32 11.04 27.65 -20.37
N LEU A 33 10.40 27.38 -19.24
CA LEU A 33 11.05 27.00 -17.98
C LEU A 33 11.92 25.74 -18.16
N LEU A 34 11.36 24.71 -18.78
CA LEU A 34 12.08 23.45 -19.02
C LEU A 34 13.29 23.63 -19.94
N ARG A 35 13.16 24.42 -21.01
CA ARG A 35 14.27 24.75 -21.91
C ARG A 35 15.37 25.54 -21.20
N ARG A 36 15.01 26.55 -20.38
CA ARG A 36 15.95 27.35 -19.59
C ARG A 36 16.77 26.51 -18.62
N GLU A 37 16.13 25.54 -17.97
CA GLU A 37 16.77 24.71 -16.94
C GLU A 37 17.46 23.46 -17.52
N GLY A 38 17.28 23.20 -18.83
CA GLY A 38 17.77 22.01 -19.52
C GLY A 38 17.10 20.73 -19.03
N LEU A 39 15.80 20.81 -18.72
CA LEU A 39 14.99 19.73 -18.16
C LEU A 39 14.01 19.20 -19.20
N TYR A 40 13.72 17.92 -19.12
CA TYR A 40 12.68 17.28 -19.91
C TYR A 40 11.42 17.07 -19.08
N SER A 41 10.25 16.98 -19.71
CA SER A 41 8.96 16.74 -19.04
C SER A 41 9.00 15.51 -18.13
N SER A 42 9.74 14.46 -18.50
CA SER A 42 9.93 13.24 -17.68
C SER A 42 10.56 13.53 -16.31
N HIS A 43 11.41 14.56 -16.19
CA HIS A 43 11.98 14.96 -14.91
C HIS A 43 10.88 15.48 -13.98
N ILE A 44 9.98 16.31 -14.50
CA ILE A 44 8.87 16.87 -13.73
C ILE A 44 7.93 15.75 -13.24
N THR A 45 7.54 14.84 -14.14
CA THR A 45 6.70 13.70 -13.77
C THR A 45 7.37 12.84 -12.70
N THR A 46 8.66 12.54 -12.87
CA THR A 46 9.42 11.74 -11.90
C THR A 46 9.52 12.45 -10.54
N TRP A 47 9.74 13.77 -10.54
CA TRP A 47 9.87 14.57 -9.33
C TRP A 47 8.53 14.76 -8.61
N ARG A 48 7.40 14.83 -9.33
CA ARG A 48 6.07 14.81 -8.71
C ARG A 48 5.82 13.51 -7.95
N CYS A 49 6.10 12.36 -8.55
CA CYS A 49 6.00 11.08 -7.84
C CYS A 49 6.97 10.99 -6.65
N GLN A 50 8.19 11.54 -6.76
CA GLN A 50 9.13 11.60 -5.64
C GLN A 50 8.62 12.51 -4.50
N ARG A 51 7.91 13.60 -4.82
CA ARG A 51 7.27 14.48 -3.83
C ARG A 51 6.14 13.75 -3.10
N GLU A 52 5.25 13.08 -3.82
CA GLU A 52 4.14 12.30 -3.25
C GLU A 52 4.62 11.18 -2.31
N ARG A 53 5.74 10.55 -2.65
CA ARG A 53 6.36 9.48 -1.84
C ARG A 53 7.21 10.01 -0.68
N ASN A 54 7.27 11.33 -0.47
CA ASN A 54 8.17 11.99 0.49
C ASN A 54 9.66 11.62 0.31
N GLU A 55 10.06 11.24 -0.91
CA GLU A 55 11.42 10.77 -1.25
C GLU A 55 12.39 11.92 -1.55
N MET A 56 11.92 13.17 -1.54
CA MET A 56 12.71 14.33 -1.93
C MET A 56 13.77 14.76 -0.92
N ASP A 57 13.54 14.59 0.38
CA ASP A 57 14.46 15.04 1.45
C ASP A 57 15.59 14.06 1.77
N GLY A 58 15.76 13.00 0.96
CA GLY A 58 16.83 12.02 1.18
C GLY A 58 16.64 11.12 2.41
N LEU A 59 15.54 11.26 3.15
CA LEU A 59 15.19 10.44 4.30
C LEU A 59 14.50 9.13 3.89
N LYS A 60 15.25 8.31 3.15
CA LYS A 60 15.23 6.84 3.15
C LYS A 60 16.07 6.38 1.98
N SER A 61 17.28 5.89 2.27
CA SER A 61 17.98 5.00 1.36
C SER A 61 17.01 3.86 1.02
N LYS A 62 16.48 3.84 -0.21
CA LYS A 62 15.69 2.71 -0.68
C LYS A 62 16.57 1.48 -0.57
N LYS A 63 16.27 0.57 0.38
CA LYS A 63 16.95 -0.72 0.45
C LYS A 63 16.85 -1.35 -0.93
N ARG A 64 18.00 -1.56 -1.56
CA ARG A 64 18.09 -2.29 -2.84
C ARG A 64 17.63 -3.72 -2.56
N GLY A 65 16.56 -4.14 -3.22
CA GLY A 65 15.96 -5.46 -3.07
C GLY A 65 14.50 -5.46 -3.51
N PRO A 66 13.89 -6.64 -3.74
CA PRO A 66 12.47 -6.75 -4.06
C PRO A 66 11.65 -6.01 -3.01
N ASN A 67 10.73 -5.16 -3.45
CA ASN A 67 9.79 -4.51 -2.55
C ASN A 67 8.93 -5.63 -1.95
N LYS A 68 9.14 -5.95 -0.68
CA LYS A 68 8.29 -6.92 0.01
C LYS A 68 6.95 -6.21 0.16
N ASP A 69 6.02 -6.45 -0.76
CA ASP A 69 4.69 -5.88 -0.72
C ASP A 69 4.11 -6.18 0.66
N SER A 70 4.08 -5.17 1.53
CA SER A 70 3.58 -5.32 2.91
C SER A 70 2.14 -5.82 2.91
N GLN A 71 1.40 -5.44 1.86
CA GLN A 71 0.06 -5.92 1.54
C GLN A 71 0.04 -7.43 1.28
N ALA A 72 1.01 -7.99 0.56
CA ALA A 72 1.07 -9.41 0.25
C ALA A 72 1.29 -10.27 1.50
N SER A 73 2.15 -9.82 2.43
CA SER A 73 2.33 -10.52 3.71
C SER A 73 1.08 -10.50 4.57
N GLU A 74 0.36 -9.36 4.60
CA GLU A 74 -0.86 -9.23 5.38
C GLU A 74 -1.99 -10.09 4.79
N ILE A 75 -2.12 -10.13 3.46
CA ILE A 75 -3.09 -11.00 2.78
C ILE A 75 -2.85 -12.48 3.11
N VAL A 76 -1.59 -12.93 3.14
CA VAL A 76 -1.26 -14.32 3.49
C VAL A 76 -1.65 -14.62 4.94
N ARG A 77 -1.31 -13.72 5.87
CA ARG A 77 -1.67 -13.84 7.28
C ARG A 77 -3.19 -13.91 7.47
N LEU A 78 -3.93 -12.96 6.89
CA LEU A 78 -5.39 -12.89 6.96
C LEU A 78 -6.07 -14.12 6.33
N ARG A 79 -5.51 -14.67 5.25
CA ARG A 79 -6.02 -15.91 4.64
C ARG A 79 -5.84 -17.12 5.56
N GLN A 80 -4.68 -17.22 6.22
CA GLN A 80 -4.41 -18.31 7.15
C GLN A 80 -5.31 -18.23 8.39
N GLU A 81 -5.50 -17.02 8.91
CA GLU A 81 -6.40 -16.76 10.04
C GLU A 81 -7.86 -17.09 9.69
N ASN A 82 -8.35 -16.64 8.53
CA ASN A 82 -9.68 -17.01 8.03
C ASN A 82 -9.86 -18.52 7.92
N LYS A 83 -8.86 -19.24 7.37
CA LYS A 83 -8.92 -20.70 7.25
C LYS A 83 -9.00 -21.38 8.62
N ARG A 84 -8.27 -20.88 9.62
CA ARG A 84 -8.30 -21.40 10.99
C ARG A 84 -9.65 -21.14 11.66
N LEU A 85 -10.19 -19.92 11.50
CA LEU A 85 -11.48 -19.54 12.07
C LEU A 85 -12.62 -20.37 11.47
N ARG A 86 -12.63 -20.57 10.15
CA ARG A 86 -13.63 -21.42 9.47
C ARG A 86 -13.63 -22.86 9.99
N ARG A 87 -12.46 -23.47 10.18
CA ARG A 87 -12.36 -24.82 10.77
C ARG A 87 -12.90 -24.90 12.19
N ARG A 88 -12.69 -23.87 13.01
CA ARG A 88 -13.25 -23.80 14.37
C ARG A 88 -14.76 -23.67 14.34
N LEU A 89 -15.28 -22.90 13.39
CA LEU A 89 -16.71 -22.72 13.18
C LEU A 89 -17.35 -24.04 12.76
N GLU A 90 -16.80 -24.73 11.75
CA GLU A 90 -17.24 -26.07 11.33
C GLU A 90 -17.23 -27.08 12.49
N GLN A 91 -16.20 -27.05 13.34
CA GLN A 91 -16.14 -27.92 14.51
C GLN A 91 -17.22 -27.59 15.54
N ALA A 92 -17.50 -26.31 15.78
CA ALA A 92 -18.55 -25.88 16.70
C ALA A 92 -19.94 -26.24 16.16
N GLU A 93 -20.20 -26.06 14.87
CA GLU A 93 -21.44 -26.48 14.21
C GLU A 93 -21.65 -27.99 14.34
N LEU A 94 -20.61 -28.79 14.12
CA LEU A 94 -20.70 -30.24 14.30
C LEU A 94 -21.05 -30.64 15.74
N ILE A 95 -20.46 -29.96 16.74
CA ILE A 95 -20.77 -30.20 18.15
C ILE A 95 -22.24 -29.87 18.43
N ILE A 96 -22.73 -28.73 17.94
CA ILE A 96 -24.13 -28.31 18.10
C ILE A 96 -25.06 -29.34 17.46
N ASP A 97 -24.74 -29.83 16.27
CA ASP A 97 -25.55 -30.82 15.57
C ASP A 97 -25.60 -32.16 16.32
N VAL A 98 -24.48 -32.62 16.85
CA VAL A 98 -24.43 -33.83 17.69
C VAL A 98 -25.25 -33.63 18.96
N GLN A 99 -25.12 -32.48 19.63
CA GLN A 99 -25.91 -32.15 20.83
C GLN A 99 -27.42 -32.16 20.53
N LYS A 100 -27.85 -31.55 19.43
CA LYS A 100 -29.26 -31.56 18.99
C LYS A 100 -29.76 -32.98 18.74
N LYS A 101 -29.01 -33.80 18.00
CA LYS A 101 -29.39 -35.21 17.71
C LYS A 101 -29.50 -36.05 18.98
N VAL A 102 -28.57 -35.89 19.92
CA VAL A 102 -28.61 -36.60 21.22
C VAL A 102 -29.82 -36.14 22.04
N SER A 103 -30.10 -34.83 22.09
CA SER A 103 -31.28 -34.30 22.79
C SER A 103 -32.59 -34.85 22.22
N GLN A 104 -32.70 -34.96 20.89
CA GLN A 104 -33.86 -35.54 20.20
C GLN A 104 -34.05 -37.02 20.55
N ILE A 105 -32.98 -37.81 20.57
CA ILE A 105 -33.03 -39.24 20.92
C ILE A 105 -33.44 -39.44 22.39
N LEU A 106 -32.95 -38.58 23.29
CA LEU A 106 -33.17 -38.69 24.73
C LEU A 106 -34.44 -37.95 25.22
N GLY A 107 -35.18 -37.28 24.33
CA GLY A 107 -36.37 -36.50 24.68
C GLY A 107 -36.09 -35.30 25.60
N LEU A 108 -34.85 -34.81 25.64
CA LEU A 108 -34.46 -33.67 26.45
C LEU A 108 -34.88 -32.36 25.76
N PRO A 109 -35.36 -31.35 26.49
CA PRO A 109 -35.71 -30.06 25.89
C PRO A 109 -34.46 -29.40 25.32
N GLU A 110 -34.52 -28.94 24.08
CA GLU A 110 -33.41 -28.25 23.42
C GLU A 110 -32.97 -27.05 24.28
N THR A 111 -31.70 -27.03 24.70
CA THR A 111 -31.12 -25.89 25.39
C THR A 111 -31.08 -24.72 24.42
N LYS A 112 -32.07 -23.82 24.49
CA LYS A 112 -32.07 -22.57 23.73
C LYS A 112 -30.81 -21.79 24.09
N THR A 113 -29.85 -21.76 23.17
CA THR A 113 -28.66 -20.93 23.30
C THR A 113 -29.11 -19.49 23.36
N ARG A 114 -28.93 -18.85 24.51
CA ARG A 114 -29.20 -17.44 24.73
C ARG A 114 -28.21 -16.66 23.88
N GLU A 115 -28.68 -16.09 22.77
CA GLU A 115 -27.92 -15.13 21.97
C GLU A 115 -27.71 -13.88 22.84
N GLU A 116 -26.46 -13.64 23.27
CA GLU A 116 -26.07 -12.37 23.89
C GLU A 116 -25.28 -11.55 22.85
N ASN A 117 -25.91 -10.43 22.46
CA ASN A 117 -25.47 -9.21 21.75
C ASN A 117 -24.09 -9.19 21.07
#